data_AF-S9XA14-F1
#
_entry.id   AF-S9XA14-F1
#
_cell.length_a   1.000
_cell.length_b   1.000
_cell.length_c   1.000
_cell.angle_alpha   90.00
_cell.angle_beta   90.00
_cell.angle_gamma   90.00
#
_symmetry.space_group_name_H-M   'P 1'
#
loop_
_entity.id
_entity.type
_entity.pdbx_description
1 polymer ?
#
loop_
_entity_poly.entity_id
_entity_poly.type
_entity_poly.pdbx_seq_one_letter_code
_entity_poly.pdbx_strand_id
1 'polypeptide(L)'
;MATSVFCDSTNLKESIQYVNYSLREKGFLQKEKIRFSDDVKDKCQVVNVLYQLLRKNDADVQEKEKLLERIQTDSIEHERNVELSKRLQRNLDTSLKEKRAQEDKTSMLEKENKFLKRENKHIMNSLDKKNQIEKAMKAELSMSLKKREQQMESLRGNYDSVKRRKGNTSYCTLIIKEPQKSHANAPILPETYSTEENEMHKITANEDYEGASMFFQNTKNQNQKLQRCLNDTVSSLETLLRPLYQTYPDPFIKYYEQNAVVLDAKLQNQIRLVEYLLCQERYVSVEDLESLTDELEKVLKYTKKLEEENKNLVDGLARGYVLFSDQLNVKQSIN
;
A
#
# COMPACT_ATOMS: atom_id res chain seq x y z
N MET A 1 -47.62 -38.32 47.42
CA MET A 1 -47.99 -38.59 46.01
C MET A 1 -49.35 -39.27 46.03
N ALA A 2 -50.37 -38.66 45.43
CA ALA A 2 -51.69 -39.27 45.34
C ALA A 2 -51.60 -40.49 44.40
N THR A 3 -51.81 -41.69 44.94
CA THR A 3 -51.94 -42.91 44.15
C THR A 3 -53.27 -42.83 43.42
N SER A 4 -53.27 -42.26 42.20
CA SER A 4 -54.43 -42.36 41.30
C SER A 4 -54.63 -43.84 40.99
N VAL A 5 -55.71 -44.41 41.52
CA VAL A 5 -56.07 -45.80 41.27
C VAL A 5 -56.65 -45.87 39.86
N PHE A 6 -56.06 -46.68 38.99
CA PHE A 6 -56.46 -46.83 37.58
C PHE A 6 -57.61 -47.85 37.41
N CYS A 7 -57.67 -48.84 38.29
CA CYS A 7 -58.72 -49.85 38.36
C CYS A 7 -59.44 -49.80 39.71
N ASP A 8 -60.75 -49.58 39.63
CA ASP A 8 -61.74 -49.71 40.69
C ASP A 8 -62.82 -50.72 40.28
N SER A 9 -63.68 -51.12 41.22
CA SER A 9 -64.73 -52.12 40.99
C SER A 9 -65.72 -51.75 39.88
N THR A 10 -65.81 -50.46 39.51
CA THR A 10 -66.70 -49.93 38.48
C THR A 10 -66.12 -50.00 37.06
N ASN A 11 -64.79 -49.97 36.90
CA ASN A 11 -64.11 -49.90 35.59
C ASN A 11 -63.23 -51.13 35.30
N LEU A 12 -63.26 -52.15 36.16
CA LEU A 12 -62.42 -53.35 36.08
C LEU A 12 -62.32 -53.99 34.69
N LYS A 13 -63.45 -54.12 33.97
CA LYS A 13 -63.49 -54.77 32.66
C LYS A 13 -62.70 -53.98 31.61
N GLU A 14 -62.80 -52.65 31.64
CA GLU A 14 -62.12 -51.73 30.73
C GLU A 14 -60.63 -51.65 31.05
N SER A 15 -60.27 -51.58 32.35
CA SER A 15 -58.88 -51.55 32.80
C SER A 15 -58.13 -52.86 32.47
N ILE A 16 -58.78 -54.02 32.60
CA ILE A 16 -58.23 -55.31 32.14
C ILE A 16 -58.03 -55.34 30.62
N GLN A 17 -58.98 -54.79 29.87
CA GLN A 17 -58.90 -54.77 28.41
C GLN A 17 -57.77 -53.85 27.93
N TYR A 18 -57.60 -52.68 28.55
CA TYR A 18 -56.50 -51.76 28.30
C TYR A 18 -55.14 -52.43 28.55
N VAL A 19 -54.94 -53.04 29.73
CA VAL A 19 -53.66 -53.69 30.07
C VAL A 19 -53.33 -54.85 29.12
N ASN A 20 -54.30 -55.68 28.77
CA ASN A 20 -54.09 -56.77 27.80
C ASN A 20 -53.76 -56.23 26.40
N TYR A 21 -54.37 -55.12 25.98
CA TYR A 21 -54.06 -54.48 24.70
C TYR A 21 -52.65 -53.91 24.70
N SER A 22 -52.28 -53.12 25.71
CA SER A 22 -50.95 -52.53 25.84
C SER A 22 -49.84 -53.58 25.94
N LEU A 23 -50.08 -54.70 26.64
CA LEU A 23 -49.12 -55.80 26.71
C LEU A 23 -49.00 -56.57 25.39
N ARG A 24 -50.09 -56.69 24.62
CA ARG A 24 -50.05 -57.30 23.29
C ARG A 24 -49.34 -56.41 22.28
N GLU A 25 -49.61 -55.11 22.29
CA GLU A 25 -48.96 -54.13 21.41
C GLU A 25 -47.44 -54.11 21.62
N LYS A 26 -47.00 -54.20 22.88
CA LYS A 26 -45.58 -54.34 23.25
C LYS A 26 -45.00 -55.75 23.04
N GLY A 27 -45.80 -56.70 22.54
CA GLY A 27 -45.36 -58.06 22.21
C GLY A 27 -45.16 -59.01 23.39
N PHE A 28 -45.51 -58.60 24.62
CA PHE A 28 -45.44 -59.46 25.80
C PHE A 28 -46.52 -60.54 25.83
N LEU A 29 -47.65 -60.31 25.15
CA LEU A 29 -48.74 -61.28 25.00
C LEU A 29 -49.04 -61.52 23.52
N GLN A 30 -48.95 -62.77 23.07
CA GLN A 30 -49.33 -63.15 21.71
C GLN A 30 -50.85 -63.36 21.59
N LYS A 31 -51.34 -64.57 21.89
CA LYS A 31 -52.77 -64.92 21.83
C LYS A 31 -53.42 -65.15 23.20
N GLU A 32 -52.64 -65.18 24.26
CA GLU A 32 -53.11 -65.50 25.61
C GLU A 32 -53.62 -64.25 26.34
N LYS A 33 -54.59 -64.45 27.22
CA LYS A 33 -55.09 -63.42 28.15
C LYS A 33 -54.56 -63.71 29.54
N ILE A 34 -54.20 -62.67 30.28
CA ILE A 34 -53.80 -62.80 31.68
C ILE A 34 -54.97 -63.38 32.47
N ARG A 35 -54.70 -64.47 33.20
CA ARG A 35 -55.65 -65.06 34.15
C ARG A 35 -55.51 -64.32 35.47
N PHE A 36 -56.62 -63.79 35.98
CA PHE A 36 -56.65 -63.13 37.28
C PHE A 36 -57.37 -64.03 38.32
N SER A 37 -57.02 -63.86 39.60
CA SER A 37 -57.75 -64.40 40.78
C SER A 37 -59.26 -64.13 40.68
N ASP A 38 -60.14 -64.91 41.30
CA ASP A 38 -61.59 -64.67 41.25
C ASP A 38 -62.03 -63.40 42.01
N ASP A 39 -61.24 -62.95 43.00
CA ASP A 39 -61.56 -61.77 43.82
C ASP A 39 -61.38 -60.45 43.04
N VAL A 40 -62.41 -59.60 43.08
CA VAL A 40 -62.47 -58.30 42.41
C VAL A 40 -61.40 -57.33 42.93
N LYS A 41 -61.08 -57.38 44.23
CA LYS A 41 -60.06 -56.50 44.83
C LYS A 41 -58.65 -56.87 44.36
N ASP A 42 -58.35 -58.16 44.31
CA ASP A 42 -57.06 -58.67 43.82
C ASP A 42 -56.87 -58.36 42.34
N LYS A 43 -57.93 -58.53 41.52
CA LYS A 43 -57.89 -58.18 40.09
C LYS A 43 -57.49 -56.73 39.89
N CYS A 44 -58.12 -55.79 40.61
CA CYS A 44 -57.78 -54.38 40.45
C CYS A 44 -56.39 -54.02 40.97
N GLN A 45 -55.91 -54.64 42.06
CA GLN A 45 -54.53 -54.43 42.52
C GLN A 45 -53.52 -54.88 41.46
N VAL A 46 -53.69 -56.06 40.88
CA VAL A 46 -52.79 -56.57 39.83
C VAL A 46 -52.83 -55.68 38.58
N VAL A 47 -54.02 -55.26 38.15
CA VAL A 47 -54.19 -54.35 37.00
C VAL A 47 -53.53 -52.99 37.26
N ASN A 48 -53.66 -52.45 38.48
CA ASN A 48 -53.00 -51.20 38.86
C ASN A 48 -51.48 -51.30 38.84
N VAL A 49 -50.92 -52.42 39.34
CA VAL A 49 -49.47 -52.67 39.30
C VAL A 49 -48.99 -52.80 37.86
N LEU A 50 -49.69 -53.59 37.02
CA LEU A 50 -49.35 -53.73 35.61
C LEU A 50 -49.41 -52.41 34.86
N TYR A 51 -50.44 -51.59 35.14
CA TYR A 51 -50.56 -50.25 34.57
C TYR A 51 -49.39 -49.34 34.97
N GLN A 52 -49.00 -49.34 36.25
CA GLN A 52 -47.85 -48.57 36.73
C GLN A 52 -46.54 -49.02 36.07
N LEU A 53 -46.34 -50.34 35.93
CA LEU A 53 -45.16 -50.89 35.27
C LEU A 53 -45.10 -50.54 33.78
N LEU A 54 -46.23 -50.62 33.08
CA LEU A 54 -46.35 -50.23 31.67
C LEU A 54 -45.99 -48.75 31.48
N ARG A 55 -46.55 -47.87 32.31
CA ARG A 55 -46.30 -46.43 32.26
C ARG A 55 -44.85 -46.08 32.58
N LYS A 56 -44.24 -46.79 33.55
CA LYS A 56 -42.82 -46.62 33.88
C LYS A 56 -41.94 -47.05 32.69
N ASN A 57 -42.25 -48.18 32.07
CA ASN A 57 -41.53 -48.65 30.89
C ASN A 57 -41.65 -47.65 29.71
N ASP A 58 -42.81 -47.05 29.48
CA ASP A 58 -42.96 -46.00 28.46
C ASP A 58 -42.10 -44.77 28.77
N ALA A 59 -42.07 -44.34 30.04
CA ALA A 59 -41.22 -43.23 30.47
C ALA A 59 -39.73 -43.54 30.29
N ASP A 60 -39.29 -44.75 30.64
CA ASP A 60 -37.90 -45.21 30.49
C ASP A 60 -37.50 -45.27 29.01
N VAL A 61 -38.39 -45.72 28.12
CA VAL A 61 -38.15 -45.75 26.66
C VAL A 61 -38.03 -44.34 26.10
N GLN A 62 -38.95 -43.43 26.46
CA GLN A 62 -38.88 -42.03 26.03
C GLN A 62 -37.62 -41.32 26.54
N GLU A 63 -37.20 -41.61 27.77
CA GLU A 63 -35.95 -41.07 28.32
C GLU A 63 -34.74 -41.60 27.54
N LYS A 64 -34.71 -42.90 27.24
CA LYS A 64 -33.65 -43.51 26.43
C LYS A 64 -33.59 -42.92 25.02
N GLU A 65 -34.73 -42.72 24.36
CA GLU A 65 -34.79 -42.10 23.03
C GLU A 65 -34.26 -40.66 23.06
N LYS A 66 -34.66 -39.87 24.06
CA LYS A 66 -34.13 -38.50 24.26
C LYS A 66 -32.62 -38.49 24.52
N LEU A 67 -32.11 -39.43 25.31
CA LEU A 67 -30.67 -39.56 25.56
C LEU A 67 -29.92 -39.93 24.29
N LEU A 68 -30.46 -40.82 23.46
CA LEU A 68 -29.87 -41.18 22.17
C LEU A 68 -29.85 -40.00 21.19
N GLU A 69 -30.93 -39.24 21.09
CA GLU A 69 -30.97 -38.01 20.30
C GLU A 69 -29.92 -37.01 20.77
N ARG A 70 -29.79 -36.82 22.08
CA ARG A 70 -28.80 -35.93 22.66
C ARG A 70 -27.36 -36.38 22.38
N ILE A 71 -27.06 -37.67 22.49
CA ILE A 71 -25.74 -38.21 22.16
C ILE A 71 -25.42 -37.96 20.67
N GLN A 72 -26.40 -38.13 19.78
CA GLN A 72 -26.21 -37.83 18.36
C GLN A 72 -25.95 -36.34 18.11
N THR A 73 -26.71 -35.45 18.74
CA THR A 73 -26.48 -33.99 18.59
C THR A 73 -25.12 -33.59 19.13
N ASP A 74 -24.73 -34.11 20.30
CA ASP A 74 -23.45 -33.81 20.95
C ASP A 74 -22.29 -34.36 20.10
N SER A 75 -22.45 -35.52 19.45
CA SER A 75 -21.46 -36.08 18.52
C SER A 75 -21.26 -35.20 17.30
N ILE A 76 -22.35 -34.71 16.68
CA ILE A 76 -22.27 -33.81 15.52
C ILE A 76 -21.62 -32.48 15.91
N GLU A 77 -21.97 -31.93 17.07
CA GLU A 77 -21.37 -30.70 17.57
C GLU A 77 -19.87 -30.88 17.89
N HIS A 78 -19.50 -32.03 18.46
CA HIS A 78 -18.10 -32.36 18.71
C HIS A 78 -17.29 -32.42 17.41
N GLU A 79 -17.80 -33.08 16.37
CA GLU A 79 -17.12 -33.12 15.07
C GLU A 79 -16.93 -31.72 14.46
N ARG A 80 -17.97 -30.87 14.53
CA ARG A 80 -17.89 -29.48 14.08
C ARG A 80 -16.83 -28.70 14.85
N ASN A 81 -16.79 -28.85 16.17
CA ASN A 81 -15.81 -28.19 17.03
C ASN A 81 -14.38 -28.67 16.76
N VAL A 82 -14.19 -29.96 16.49
CA VAL A 82 -12.90 -30.53 16.08
C VAL A 82 -12.44 -29.95 14.74
N GLU A 83 -13.35 -29.83 13.76
CA GLU A 83 -13.01 -29.24 12.48
C GLU A 83 -12.67 -27.76 12.59
N LEU A 84 -13.45 -27.00 13.37
CA LEU A 84 -13.18 -25.59 13.68
C LEU A 84 -11.81 -25.42 14.34
N SER A 85 -11.50 -26.26 15.34
CA SER A 85 -10.21 -26.25 16.03
C SER A 85 -9.04 -26.50 15.07
N LYS A 86 -9.16 -27.50 14.17
CA LYS A 86 -8.15 -27.75 13.12
C LYS A 86 -7.97 -26.56 12.18
N ARG A 87 -9.05 -25.87 11.80
CA ARG A 87 -8.96 -24.66 10.95
C ARG A 87 -8.27 -23.52 11.69
N LEU A 88 -8.63 -23.27 12.95
CA LEU A 88 -8.00 -22.25 13.78
C LEU A 88 -6.51 -22.52 13.98
N GLN A 89 -6.12 -23.77 14.19
CA GLN A 89 -4.73 -24.16 14.34
C GLN A 89 -3.91 -23.91 13.07
N ARG A 90 -4.46 -24.23 11.89
CA ARG A 90 -3.81 -23.90 10.61
C ARG A 90 -3.64 -22.40 10.42
N ASN A 91 -4.66 -21.61 10.75
CA ASN A 91 -4.60 -20.14 10.64
C ASN A 91 -3.56 -19.55 11.60
N LEU A 92 -3.43 -20.13 12.81
CA LEU A 92 -2.40 -19.74 13.75
C LEU A 92 -0.99 -20.03 13.19
N ASP A 93 -0.79 -21.22 12.63
CA ASP A 93 0.49 -21.62 12.03
C ASP A 93 0.88 -20.73 10.84
N THR A 94 -0.08 -20.35 9.99
CA THR A 94 0.19 -19.41 8.88
C THR A 94 0.55 -18.03 9.40
N SER A 95 -0.21 -17.51 10.38
CA SER A 95 0.06 -16.21 10.99
C SER A 95 1.43 -16.16 11.68
N LEU A 96 1.83 -17.25 12.36
CA LEU A 96 3.17 -17.35 12.96
C LEU A 96 4.29 -17.36 11.92
N LYS A 97 4.08 -18.02 10.76
CA LYS A 97 5.06 -17.99 9.66
C LYS A 97 5.18 -16.60 9.04
N GLU A 98 4.06 -15.92 8.81
CA GLU A 98 4.03 -14.54 8.29
C GLU A 98 4.75 -13.58 9.24
N LYS A 99 4.49 -13.70 10.54
CA LYS A 99 5.18 -12.91 11.56
C LYS A 99 6.69 -13.09 11.50
N ARG A 100 7.18 -14.34 11.44
CA ARG A 100 8.62 -14.62 11.32
C ARG A 100 9.22 -14.02 10.05
N ALA A 101 8.52 -14.14 8.92
CA ALA A 101 8.97 -13.55 7.66
C ALA A 101 9.04 -12.01 7.72
N GLN A 102 8.11 -11.37 8.43
CA GLN A 102 8.14 -9.93 8.67
C GLN A 102 9.28 -9.52 9.61
N GLU A 103 9.54 -10.29 10.67
CA GLU A 103 10.68 -10.06 11.58
C GLU A 103 12.01 -10.16 10.81
N ASP A 104 12.17 -11.17 9.96
CA ASP A 104 13.36 -11.33 9.11
C ASP A 104 13.51 -10.16 8.12
N LYS A 105 12.42 -9.73 7.48
CA LYS A 105 12.42 -8.58 6.58
C LYS A 105 12.80 -7.29 7.31
N THR A 106 12.28 -7.09 8.52
CA THR A 106 12.59 -5.92 9.34
C THR A 106 14.08 -5.91 9.72
N SER A 107 14.62 -7.07 10.13
CA SER A 107 16.05 -7.23 10.43
C SER A 107 16.95 -6.94 9.22
N MET A 108 16.55 -7.35 8.03
CA MET A 108 17.25 -7.03 6.78
C MET A 108 17.25 -5.51 6.51
N LEU A 109 16.08 -4.87 6.58
CA LEU A 109 15.93 -3.43 6.38
C LEU A 109 16.71 -2.61 7.41
N GLU A 110 16.77 -3.05 8.67
CA GLU A 110 17.60 -2.40 9.69
C GLU A 110 19.09 -2.46 9.37
N LYS A 111 19.57 -3.59 8.82
CA LYS A 111 20.97 -3.74 8.40
C LYS A 111 21.28 -2.82 7.21
N GLU A 112 20.38 -2.77 6.23
CA GLU A 112 20.50 -1.88 5.08
C GLU A 112 20.49 -0.40 5.49
N ASN A 113 19.59 -0.01 6.38
CA ASN A 113 19.51 1.36 6.90
C ASN A 113 20.80 1.74 7.67
N LYS A 114 21.36 0.81 8.46
CA LYS A 114 22.68 1.01 9.10
C LYS A 114 23.81 1.17 8.08
N PHE A 115 23.77 0.43 6.97
CA PHE A 115 24.73 0.57 5.88
C PHE A 115 24.61 1.94 5.20
N LEU A 116 23.41 2.33 4.78
CA LEU A 116 23.12 3.62 4.16
C LEU A 116 23.50 4.80 5.07
N LYS A 117 23.27 4.71 6.38
CA LYS A 117 23.71 5.73 7.34
C LYS A 117 25.23 5.90 7.37
N ARG A 118 25.99 4.81 7.25
CA ARG A 118 27.46 4.86 7.19
C ARG A 118 27.92 5.47 5.87
N GLU A 119 27.28 5.09 4.77
CA GLU A 119 27.57 5.61 3.44
C GLU A 119 27.29 7.12 3.34
N ASN A 120 26.11 7.56 3.81
CA ASN A 120 25.78 8.99 3.89
C ASN A 120 26.78 9.77 4.74
N LYS A 121 27.24 9.22 5.87
CA LYS A 121 28.29 9.86 6.68
C LYS A 121 29.60 9.98 5.89
N HIS A 122 29.96 8.97 5.10
CA HIS A 122 31.16 9.01 4.27
C HIS A 122 31.04 10.06 3.15
N ILE A 123 29.89 10.13 2.48
CA ILE A 123 29.60 11.13 1.45
C ILE A 123 29.66 12.54 2.04
N MET A 124 29.01 12.80 3.18
CA MET A 124 29.04 14.10 3.85
C MET A 124 30.48 14.52 4.21
N ASN A 125 31.28 13.60 4.77
CA ASN A 125 32.68 13.89 5.05
C ASN A 125 33.49 14.19 3.78
N SER A 126 33.19 13.53 2.66
CA SER A 126 33.84 13.79 1.37
C SER A 126 33.44 15.15 0.81
N LEU A 127 32.17 15.52 0.93
CA LEU A 127 31.64 16.82 0.53
C LEU A 127 32.28 17.95 1.33
N ASP A 128 32.39 17.80 2.66
CA ASP A 128 33.06 18.79 3.52
C ASP A 128 34.53 18.99 3.14
N LYS A 129 35.25 17.90 2.82
CA LYS A 129 36.63 17.99 2.32
C LYS A 129 36.70 18.73 0.98
N LYS A 130 35.82 18.42 0.04
CA LYS A 130 35.77 19.11 -1.26
C LYS A 130 35.45 20.60 -1.09
N ASN A 131 34.51 20.96 -0.22
CA ASN A 131 34.18 22.34 0.10
C ASN A 131 35.37 23.10 0.71
N GLN A 132 36.16 22.45 1.56
CA GLN A 132 37.39 23.05 2.11
C GLN A 132 38.45 23.27 1.02
N ILE A 133 38.66 22.28 0.13
CA ILE A 133 39.58 22.40 -1.00
C ILE A 133 39.13 23.53 -1.94
N GLU A 134 37.84 23.62 -2.26
CA GLU A 134 37.28 24.67 -3.10
C GLU A 134 37.51 26.06 -2.49
N LYS A 135 37.27 26.23 -1.18
CA LYS A 135 37.56 27.48 -0.46
C LYS A 135 39.04 27.84 -0.51
N ALA A 136 39.93 26.86 -0.32
CA ALA A 136 41.37 27.06 -0.42
C ALA A 136 41.79 27.49 -1.83
N MET A 137 41.30 26.79 -2.87
CA MET A 137 41.55 27.15 -4.26
C MET A 137 41.03 28.55 -4.61
N LYS A 138 39.82 28.93 -4.16
CA LYS A 138 39.29 30.29 -4.34
C LYS A 138 40.17 31.34 -3.67
N ALA A 139 40.68 31.06 -2.47
CA ALA A 139 41.58 31.96 -1.76
C ALA A 139 42.94 32.10 -2.49
N GLU A 140 43.53 31.00 -2.93
CA GLU A 140 44.78 30.99 -3.72
C GLU A 140 44.63 31.74 -5.04
N LEU A 141 43.53 31.48 -5.78
CA LEU A 141 43.22 32.18 -7.02
C LEU A 141 43.06 33.69 -6.80
N SER A 142 42.31 34.08 -5.76
CA SER A 142 42.14 35.50 -5.41
C SER A 142 43.46 36.17 -5.06
N MET A 143 44.33 35.50 -4.30
CA MET A 143 45.66 36.00 -3.97
C MET A 143 46.56 36.11 -5.20
N SER A 144 46.49 35.13 -6.12
CA SER A 144 47.22 35.15 -7.39
C SER A 144 46.77 36.31 -8.28
N LEU A 145 45.45 36.54 -8.38
CA LEU A 145 44.87 37.68 -9.11
C LEU A 145 45.33 39.01 -8.52
N LYS A 146 45.27 39.19 -7.20
CA LYS A 146 45.77 40.42 -6.54
C LYS A 146 47.25 40.66 -6.80
N LYS A 147 48.08 39.62 -6.75
CA LYS A 147 49.52 39.73 -7.09
C LYS A 147 49.71 40.17 -8.55
N ARG A 148 48.94 39.59 -9.47
CA ARG A 148 48.97 39.96 -10.89
C ARG A 148 48.52 41.41 -11.11
N GLU A 149 47.45 41.85 -10.45
CA GLU A 149 46.98 43.23 -10.48
C GLU A 149 48.06 44.21 -9.98
N GLN A 150 48.72 43.91 -8.86
CA GLN A 150 49.83 44.72 -8.35
C GLN A 150 51.01 44.80 -9.33
N GLN A 151 51.34 43.68 -10.01
CA GLN A 151 52.37 43.66 -11.05
C GLN A 151 51.96 44.51 -12.26
N MET A 152 50.70 44.41 -12.70
CA MET A 152 50.17 45.24 -13.79
C MET A 152 50.20 46.73 -13.43
N GLU A 153 49.84 47.09 -12.19
CA GLU A 153 49.87 48.47 -11.71
C GLU A 153 51.31 49.02 -11.66
N SER A 154 52.27 48.22 -11.20
CA SER A 154 53.70 48.57 -11.24
C SER A 154 54.21 48.78 -12.68
N LEU A 155 53.82 47.90 -13.62
CA LEU A 155 54.15 48.06 -15.03
C LEU A 155 53.52 49.32 -15.65
N ARG A 156 52.26 49.63 -15.30
CA ARG A 156 51.59 50.87 -15.72
C ARG A 156 52.31 52.11 -15.17
N GLY A 157 52.61 52.13 -13.88
CA GLY A 157 53.37 53.21 -13.24
C GLY A 157 54.75 53.40 -13.88
N ASN A 158 55.46 52.30 -14.19
CA ASN A 158 56.73 52.35 -14.90
C ASN A 158 56.56 52.92 -16.32
N TYR A 159 55.55 52.48 -17.07
CA TYR A 159 55.26 53.01 -18.40
C TYR A 159 54.95 54.51 -18.38
N ASP A 160 54.12 54.96 -17.44
CA ASP A 160 53.81 56.38 -17.25
C ASP A 160 55.04 57.19 -16.84
N SER A 161 55.93 56.64 -16.02
CA SER A 161 57.19 57.29 -15.66
C SER A 161 58.12 57.44 -16.88
N VAL A 162 58.18 56.44 -17.75
CA VAL A 162 58.96 56.48 -19.01
C VAL A 162 58.32 57.48 -20.00
N LYS A 163 56.99 57.52 -20.09
CA LYS A 163 56.26 58.49 -20.92
C LYS A 163 56.50 59.92 -20.45
N ARG A 164 56.49 60.18 -19.13
CA ARG A 164 56.81 61.50 -18.56
C ARG A 164 58.29 61.87 -18.78
N ARG A 165 59.22 60.92 -18.68
CA ARG A 165 60.65 61.15 -18.99
C ARG A 165 60.90 61.47 -20.46
N LYS A 166 60.12 60.90 -21.39
CA LYS A 166 60.18 61.27 -22.82
C LYS A 166 59.59 62.65 -23.14
N GLY A 167 58.85 63.27 -22.22
CA GLY A 167 58.30 64.61 -22.37
C GLY A 167 59.29 65.75 -22.09
N ASN A 168 60.45 65.46 -21.50
CA ASN A 168 61.52 66.43 -21.27
C ASN A 168 62.84 65.83 -21.79
N THR A 169 63.44 66.50 -22.78
CA THR A 169 64.75 66.27 -23.41
C THR A 169 64.92 65.12 -24.42
N SER A 170 65.46 65.53 -25.57
CA SER A 170 65.74 64.79 -26.80
C SER A 170 66.72 63.63 -26.66
N TYR A 171 66.62 62.71 -27.63
CA TYR A 171 67.55 61.62 -27.97
C TYR A 171 67.83 60.60 -26.87
N CYS A 172 67.06 59.51 -26.88
CA CYS A 172 67.53 58.22 -26.39
C CYS A 172 67.32 57.19 -27.50
N THR A 173 68.43 56.68 -28.02
CA THR A 173 68.51 55.54 -28.94
C THR A 173 67.82 54.33 -28.31
N LEU A 174 66.89 53.75 -29.07
CA LEU A 174 66.31 52.44 -28.79
C LEU A 174 67.40 51.39 -29.03
N ILE A 175 68.07 50.92 -27.98
CA ILE A 175 68.76 49.63 -28.02
C ILE A 175 67.71 48.58 -27.67
N ILE A 176 67.12 47.98 -28.71
CA ILE A 176 66.35 46.75 -28.58
C ILE A 176 67.37 45.66 -28.25
N LYS A 177 67.55 45.32 -26.97
CA LYS A 177 68.12 44.02 -26.63
C LYS A 177 67.07 42.97 -26.98
N GLU A 178 67.40 42.15 -27.97
CA GLU A 178 66.67 40.93 -28.28
C GLU A 178 66.36 40.17 -26.98
N PRO A 179 65.11 39.73 -26.75
CA PRO A 179 64.85 38.81 -25.66
C PRO A 179 65.60 37.51 -25.97
N GLN A 180 66.66 37.26 -25.21
CA GLN A 180 67.30 35.96 -25.14
C GLN A 180 66.24 34.92 -24.73
N LYS A 181 66.06 33.95 -25.62
CA LYS A 181 65.47 32.63 -25.39
C LYS A 181 64.01 32.64 -24.95
N SER A 182 63.17 32.34 -25.92
CA SER A 182 61.89 31.68 -25.75
C SER A 182 61.98 30.58 -24.68
N HIS A 183 61.34 30.79 -23.54
CA HIS A 183 60.90 29.68 -22.71
C HIS A 183 59.82 28.94 -23.52
N ALA A 184 60.23 27.85 -24.16
CA ALA A 184 59.34 26.82 -24.67
C ALA A 184 58.68 26.14 -23.47
N ASN A 185 57.65 26.77 -22.90
CA ASN A 185 56.64 26.21 -22.01
C ASN A 185 55.62 27.32 -21.70
N ALA A 186 54.85 27.72 -22.72
CA ALA A 186 53.51 28.23 -22.43
C ALA A 186 52.73 27.06 -21.80
N PRO A 187 52.02 27.26 -20.67
CA PRO A 187 51.14 26.22 -20.17
C PRO A 187 50.09 25.97 -21.26
N ILE A 188 50.07 24.73 -21.77
CA ILE A 188 48.99 24.26 -22.63
C ILE A 188 47.75 24.32 -21.73
N LEU A 189 46.92 25.34 -21.93
CA LEU A 189 45.56 25.33 -21.42
C LEU A 189 44.88 24.12 -22.08
N PRO A 190 44.33 23.17 -21.31
CA PRO A 190 43.50 22.14 -21.92
C PRO A 190 42.38 22.84 -22.68
N GLU A 191 42.19 22.45 -23.94
CA GLU A 191 41.03 22.84 -24.71
C GLU A 191 39.80 22.55 -23.85
N THR A 192 39.08 23.61 -23.49
CA THR A 192 37.77 23.46 -22.89
C THR A 192 36.87 22.86 -23.95
N TYR A 193 36.74 21.53 -23.92
CA TYR A 193 35.70 20.79 -24.63
C TYR A 193 34.34 21.26 -24.11
N SER A 194 33.85 22.37 -24.66
CA SER A 194 32.53 22.94 -24.38
C SER A 194 31.39 22.17 -25.07
N THR A 195 31.58 20.88 -25.33
CA THR A 195 30.61 20.00 -25.99
C THR A 195 30.05 18.93 -25.06
N GLU A 196 30.73 18.57 -23.97
CA GLU A 196 30.24 17.51 -23.07
C GLU A 196 29.19 18.00 -22.05
N GLU A 197 29.25 19.26 -21.59
CA GLU A 197 28.24 19.79 -20.64
C GLU A 197 26.85 19.96 -21.27
N ASN A 198 26.77 20.22 -22.58
CA ASN A 198 25.49 20.32 -23.29
C ASN A 198 24.88 18.96 -23.66
N GLU A 199 25.70 17.90 -23.80
CA GLU A 199 25.20 16.54 -24.00
C GLU A 199 24.82 15.88 -22.66
N MET A 200 25.59 16.07 -21.60
CA MET A 200 25.24 15.54 -20.27
C MET A 200 23.94 16.13 -19.73
N HIS A 201 23.69 17.43 -19.92
CA HIS A 201 22.42 18.07 -19.52
C HIS A 201 21.23 17.68 -20.41
N LYS A 202 21.44 17.37 -21.70
CA LYS A 202 20.39 16.84 -22.57
C LYS A 202 20.07 15.37 -22.30
N ILE A 203 21.05 14.57 -21.87
CA ILE A 203 20.85 13.16 -21.53
C ILE A 203 20.16 13.04 -20.16
N THR A 204 20.61 13.79 -19.14
CA THR A 204 19.96 13.77 -17.81
C THR A 204 18.54 14.34 -17.81
N ALA A 205 18.27 15.43 -18.55
CA ALA A 205 16.92 15.97 -18.66
C ALA A 205 15.94 15.03 -19.39
N ASN A 206 16.41 14.26 -20.38
CA ASN A 206 15.58 13.28 -21.08
C ASN A 206 15.35 12.01 -20.26
N GLU A 207 16.35 11.50 -19.52
CA GLU A 207 16.20 10.34 -18.65
C GLU A 207 15.29 10.62 -17.44
N ASP A 208 15.38 11.82 -16.85
CA ASP A 208 14.48 12.25 -15.78
C ASP A 208 13.03 12.45 -16.29
N TYR A 209 12.86 12.93 -17.52
CA TYR A 209 11.55 13.09 -18.15
C TYR A 209 10.92 11.75 -18.54
N GLU A 210 11.71 10.81 -19.04
CA GLU A 210 11.24 9.45 -19.38
C GLU A 210 10.89 8.66 -18.12
N GLY A 211 11.68 8.80 -17.05
CA GLY A 211 11.39 8.28 -15.71
C GLY A 211 10.11 8.86 -15.11
N ALA A 212 9.94 10.18 -15.19
CA ALA A 212 8.71 10.85 -14.74
C ALA A 212 7.49 10.44 -15.57
N SER A 213 7.62 10.32 -16.89
CA SER A 213 6.55 9.87 -17.79
C SER A 213 6.11 8.43 -17.49
N MET A 214 7.06 7.51 -17.30
CA MET A 214 6.81 6.13 -16.87
C MET A 214 6.15 6.07 -15.49
N PHE A 215 6.56 6.95 -14.57
CA PHE A 215 5.93 7.09 -13.27
C PHE A 215 4.48 7.58 -13.39
N PHE A 216 4.22 8.65 -14.13
CA PHE A 216 2.87 9.17 -14.39
C PHE A 216 1.96 8.14 -15.04
N GLN A 217 2.49 7.35 -15.99
CA GLN A 217 1.74 6.31 -16.67
C GLN A 217 1.41 5.14 -15.73
N ASN A 218 2.34 4.77 -14.84
CA ASN A 218 2.08 3.78 -13.79
C ASN A 218 1.03 4.27 -12.78
N THR A 219 1.11 5.52 -12.34
CA THR A 219 0.13 6.12 -11.42
C THR A 219 -1.25 6.23 -12.08
N LYS A 220 -1.31 6.61 -13.36
CA LYS A 220 -2.55 6.62 -14.16
C LYS A 220 -3.16 5.22 -14.28
N ASN A 221 -2.34 4.20 -14.51
CA ASN A 221 -2.79 2.81 -14.57
C ASN A 221 -3.29 2.32 -13.20
N GLN A 222 -2.63 2.71 -12.11
CA GLN A 222 -3.08 2.39 -10.74
C GLN A 222 -4.40 3.09 -10.40
N ASN A 223 -4.56 4.36 -10.77
CA ASN A 223 -5.82 5.10 -10.61
C ASN A 223 -6.95 4.48 -11.43
N GLN A 224 -6.70 4.06 -12.67
CA GLN A 224 -7.69 3.36 -13.48
C GLN A 224 -8.08 2.00 -12.87
N LYS A 225 -7.14 1.28 -12.25
CA LYS A 225 -7.43 0.05 -11.50
C LYS A 225 -8.28 0.33 -10.26
N LEU A 226 -7.98 1.39 -9.53
CA LEU A 226 -8.77 1.86 -8.38
C LEU A 226 -10.19 2.24 -8.80
N GLN A 227 -10.33 2.97 -9.90
CA GLN A 227 -11.62 3.39 -10.42
C GLN A 227 -12.46 2.20 -10.91
N ARG A 228 -11.85 1.20 -11.56
CA ARG A 228 -12.54 -0.06 -11.88
C ARG A 228 -12.95 -0.81 -10.62
N CYS A 229 -12.07 -0.91 -9.64
CA CYS A 229 -12.37 -1.58 -8.37
C CYS A 229 -13.54 -0.90 -7.64
N LEU A 230 -13.58 0.44 -7.64
CA LEU A 230 -14.69 1.23 -7.11
C LEU A 230 -15.99 1.02 -7.88
N ASN A 231 -15.94 0.99 -9.21
CA ASN A 231 -17.13 0.73 -10.00
C ASN A 231 -17.65 -0.71 -9.85
N ASP A 232 -16.74 -1.68 -9.70
CA ASP A 232 -17.07 -3.08 -9.45
C ASP A 232 -17.68 -3.26 -8.04
N THR A 233 -17.19 -2.52 -7.04
CA THR A 233 -17.79 -2.53 -5.70
C THR A 233 -19.15 -1.86 -5.67
N VAL A 234 -19.32 -0.70 -6.34
CA VAL A 234 -20.63 -0.03 -6.48
C VAL A 234 -21.62 -0.94 -7.20
N SER A 235 -21.20 -1.58 -8.30
CA SER A 235 -22.05 -2.53 -9.04
C SER A 235 -22.40 -3.76 -8.19
N SER A 236 -21.45 -4.27 -7.41
CA SER A 236 -21.69 -5.40 -6.51
C SER A 236 -22.63 -5.04 -5.35
N LEU A 237 -22.46 -3.85 -4.77
CA LEU A 237 -23.35 -3.27 -3.76
C LEU A 237 -24.76 -3.09 -4.33
N GLU A 238 -24.88 -2.53 -5.52
CA GLU A 238 -26.16 -2.36 -6.20
C GLU A 238 -26.84 -3.71 -6.46
N THR A 239 -26.07 -4.73 -6.86
CA THR A 239 -26.60 -6.09 -7.10
C THR A 239 -27.05 -6.77 -5.80
N LEU A 240 -26.32 -6.57 -4.70
CA LEU A 240 -26.65 -7.10 -3.36
C LEU A 240 -27.82 -6.36 -2.70
N LEU A 241 -27.98 -5.06 -3.00
CA LEU A 241 -29.05 -4.22 -2.46
C LEU A 241 -30.31 -4.26 -3.32
N ARG A 242 -30.23 -4.62 -4.61
CA ARG A 242 -31.39 -4.74 -5.52
C ARG A 242 -32.55 -5.59 -4.97
N PRO A 243 -32.33 -6.72 -4.27
CA PRO A 243 -33.41 -7.49 -3.63
C PRO A 243 -34.12 -6.75 -2.48
N LEU A 244 -33.45 -5.81 -1.80
CA LEU A 244 -34.04 -4.99 -0.73
C LEU A 244 -34.99 -3.94 -1.29
N TYR A 245 -34.74 -3.43 -2.50
CA TYR A 245 -35.57 -2.42 -3.15
C TYR A 245 -36.74 -3.00 -3.96
N GLN A 246 -36.71 -4.29 -4.32
CA GLN A 246 -37.71 -4.92 -5.17
C GLN A 246 -38.81 -5.72 -4.43
N THR A 247 -38.77 -5.86 -3.10
CA THR A 247 -39.76 -6.70 -2.40
C THR A 247 -40.28 -6.08 -1.08
N TYR A 248 -41.57 -5.73 -1.09
CA TYR A 248 -42.43 -5.52 0.11
C TYR A 248 -42.79 -6.89 0.74
N PRO A 249 -43.31 -6.99 1.98
CA PRO A 249 -42.61 -7.55 3.13
C PRO A 249 -43.22 -8.88 3.62
N ASP A 250 -42.39 -9.92 3.77
CA ASP A 250 -42.43 -10.97 4.82
C ASP A 250 -41.57 -12.20 4.41
N PRO A 251 -41.20 -13.12 5.30
CA PRO A 251 -40.58 -12.97 6.62
C PRO A 251 -39.22 -13.70 6.57
N PHE A 252 -38.17 -13.07 6.01
CA PHE A 252 -36.86 -13.71 5.85
C PHE A 252 -35.79 -13.20 6.83
N ILE A 253 -36.17 -13.04 8.09
CA ILE A 253 -35.29 -12.55 9.17
C ILE A 253 -34.00 -13.40 9.30
N LYS A 254 -34.03 -14.69 8.95
CA LYS A 254 -32.85 -15.58 8.99
C LYS A 254 -31.82 -15.37 7.86
N TYR A 255 -32.24 -14.88 6.70
CA TYR A 255 -31.30 -14.57 5.60
C TYR A 255 -30.61 -13.21 5.81
N TYR A 256 -31.24 -12.31 6.56
CA TYR A 256 -30.68 -11.00 6.88
C TYR A 256 -29.52 -11.07 7.88
N GLU A 257 -29.56 -11.97 8.86
CA GLU A 257 -28.44 -12.15 9.82
C GLU A 257 -27.18 -12.72 9.14
N GLN A 258 -27.30 -13.70 8.26
CA GLN A 258 -26.15 -14.24 7.52
C GLN A 258 -25.54 -13.21 6.56
N ASN A 259 -26.39 -12.42 5.90
CA ASN A 259 -25.92 -11.33 5.05
C ASN A 259 -25.28 -10.20 5.86
N ALA A 260 -25.78 -9.88 7.07
CA ALA A 260 -25.20 -8.89 7.95
C ALA A 260 -23.82 -9.32 8.48
N VAL A 261 -23.65 -10.59 8.86
CA VAL A 261 -22.35 -11.14 9.31
C VAL A 261 -21.31 -11.14 8.17
N VAL A 262 -21.75 -11.47 6.94
CA VAL A 262 -20.87 -11.41 5.76
C VAL A 262 -20.53 -9.96 5.38
N LEU A 263 -21.47 -9.03 5.56
CA LEU A 263 -21.26 -7.60 5.33
C LEU A 263 -20.27 -7.04 6.35
N ASP A 264 -20.42 -7.39 7.62
CA ASP A 264 -19.56 -6.94 8.72
C ASP A 264 -18.14 -7.50 8.55
N ALA A 265 -18.00 -8.77 8.17
CA ALA A 265 -16.70 -9.37 7.85
C ALA A 265 -16.02 -8.71 6.63
N LYS A 266 -16.79 -8.30 5.61
CA LYS A 266 -16.24 -7.57 4.46
C LYS A 266 -15.86 -6.13 4.82
N LEU A 267 -16.67 -5.45 5.63
CA LEU A 267 -16.39 -4.11 6.14
C LEU A 267 -15.13 -4.09 7.00
N GLN A 268 -14.98 -5.03 7.93
CA GLN A 268 -13.78 -5.15 8.76
C GLN A 268 -12.52 -5.44 7.93
N ASN A 269 -12.61 -6.31 6.93
CA ASN A 269 -11.48 -6.56 6.03
C ASN A 269 -11.09 -5.31 5.22
N GLN A 270 -12.07 -4.51 4.81
CA GLN A 270 -11.80 -3.27 4.08
C GLN A 270 -11.26 -2.16 4.98
N ILE A 271 -11.78 -1.99 6.20
CA ILE A 271 -11.22 -1.07 7.19
C ILE A 271 -9.75 -1.42 7.44
N ARG A 272 -9.45 -2.71 7.59
CA ARG A 272 -8.08 -3.19 7.79
C ARG A 272 -7.17 -2.96 6.59
N LEU A 273 -7.71 -3.03 5.36
CA LEU A 273 -7.00 -2.71 4.13
C LEU A 273 -6.73 -1.19 4.01
N VAL A 274 -7.71 -0.37 4.39
CA VAL A 274 -7.60 1.09 4.42
C VAL A 274 -6.60 1.53 5.48
N GLU A 275 -6.64 0.96 6.68
CA GLU A 275 -5.66 1.19 7.74
C GLU A 275 -4.25 0.76 7.32
N TYR A 276 -4.12 -0.37 6.61
CA TYR A 276 -2.84 -0.82 6.07
C TYR A 276 -2.28 0.14 5.01
N LEU A 277 -3.15 0.69 4.15
CA LEU A 277 -2.75 1.66 3.12
C LEU A 277 -2.46 3.05 3.70
N LEU A 278 -3.19 3.47 4.74
CA LEU A 278 -2.93 4.71 5.48
C LEU A 278 -1.64 4.63 6.33
N CYS A 279 -1.29 3.43 6.82
CA CYS A 279 -0.05 3.19 7.57
C CYS A 279 1.19 2.98 6.68
N GLN A 280 1.07 2.95 5.35
CA GLN A 280 2.25 3.00 4.47
C GLN A 280 2.80 4.43 4.46
N GLU A 281 4.13 4.58 4.67
CA GLU A 281 4.90 5.85 4.78
C GLU A 281 4.78 6.83 3.58
N ARG A 282 3.87 6.62 2.63
CA ARG A 282 3.71 7.42 1.42
C ARG A 282 2.25 7.80 1.13
N TYR A 283 1.43 7.96 2.17
CA TYR A 283 0.13 8.57 2.00
C TYR A 283 0.30 10.10 1.86
N VAL A 284 0.01 10.63 0.67
CA VAL A 284 -0.13 12.08 0.42
C VAL A 284 -1.62 12.36 0.32
N SER A 285 -2.12 13.32 1.08
CA SER A 285 -3.55 13.62 1.10
C SER A 285 -4.03 14.10 -0.27
N VAL A 286 -5.31 13.89 -0.58
CA VAL A 286 -5.90 14.34 -1.85
C VAL A 286 -5.82 15.87 -1.99
N GLU A 287 -5.93 16.60 -0.88
CA GLU A 287 -5.79 18.07 -0.83
C GLU A 287 -4.34 18.51 -1.15
N ASP A 288 -3.33 17.77 -0.66
CA ASP A 288 -1.92 18.03 -0.99
C ASP A 288 -1.63 17.68 -2.45
N LEU A 289 -2.30 16.67 -3.00
CA LEU A 289 -2.20 16.28 -4.42
C LEU A 289 -2.84 17.33 -5.34
N GLU A 290 -4.01 17.85 -4.99
CA GLU A 290 -4.69 18.92 -5.73
C GLU A 290 -3.87 20.22 -5.73
N SER A 291 -3.33 20.62 -4.57
CA SER A 291 -2.47 21.80 -4.48
C SER A 291 -1.17 21.63 -5.29
N LEU A 292 -0.58 20.44 -5.26
CA LEU A 292 0.61 20.14 -6.07
C LEU A 292 0.30 20.11 -7.56
N THR A 293 -0.87 19.61 -7.98
CA THR A 293 -1.29 19.67 -9.39
C THR A 293 -1.54 21.08 -9.87
N ASP A 294 -2.12 21.95 -9.05
CA ASP A 294 -2.32 23.37 -9.35
C ASP A 294 -0.99 24.12 -9.49
N GLU A 295 -0.02 23.81 -8.61
CA GLU A 295 1.34 24.35 -8.71
C GLU A 295 2.04 23.85 -9.98
N LEU A 296 1.90 22.55 -10.30
CA LEU A 296 2.51 21.96 -11.48
C LEU A 296 1.90 22.51 -12.77
N GLU A 297 0.59 22.77 -12.81
CA GLU A 297 -0.06 23.44 -13.94
C GLU A 297 0.41 24.89 -14.11
N LYS A 298 0.62 25.62 -13.02
CA LYS A 298 1.21 26.98 -13.05
C LYS A 298 2.64 26.95 -13.57
N VAL A 299 3.45 26.01 -13.10
CA VAL A 299 4.84 25.84 -13.56
C VAL A 299 4.87 25.45 -15.05
N LEU A 300 3.98 24.56 -15.51
CA LEU A 300 3.86 24.20 -16.93
C LEU A 300 3.43 25.36 -17.83
N LYS A 301 2.52 26.22 -17.36
CA LYS A 301 2.15 27.45 -18.08
C LYS A 301 3.33 28.41 -18.17
N TYR A 302 4.11 28.52 -17.10
CA TYR A 302 5.30 29.37 -17.06
C TYR A 302 6.43 28.85 -17.96
N THR A 303 6.69 27.54 -17.98
CA THR A 303 7.69 26.95 -18.87
C THR A 303 7.29 27.05 -20.33
N LYS A 304 6.01 26.82 -20.69
CA LYS A 304 5.54 27.06 -22.07
C LYS A 304 5.74 28.51 -22.52
N LYS A 305 5.52 29.47 -21.62
CA LYS A 305 5.75 30.88 -21.91
C LYS A 305 7.24 31.17 -22.14
N LEU A 306 8.11 30.61 -21.31
CA LEU A 306 9.57 30.71 -21.48
C LEU A 306 10.04 30.03 -22.78
N GLU A 307 9.45 28.91 -23.16
CA GLU A 307 9.75 28.23 -24.42
C GLU A 307 9.32 29.07 -25.64
N GLU A 308 8.15 29.71 -25.59
CA GLU A 308 7.72 30.66 -26.62
C GLU A 308 8.63 31.90 -26.68
N GLU A 309 9.03 32.45 -25.53
CA GLU A 309 9.97 33.57 -25.48
C GLU A 309 11.35 33.18 -26.03
N ASN A 310 11.86 31.99 -25.68
CA ASN A 310 13.10 31.47 -26.26
C ASN A 310 12.99 31.23 -27.76
N LYS A 311 11.87 30.68 -28.24
CA LYS A 311 11.63 30.48 -29.67
C LYS A 311 11.59 31.82 -30.41
N ASN A 312 10.95 32.83 -29.83
CA ASN A 312 10.91 34.19 -30.39
C ASN A 312 12.29 34.84 -30.40
N LEU A 313 13.12 34.61 -29.37
CA LEU A 313 14.50 35.09 -29.33
C LEU A 313 15.38 34.39 -30.37
N VAL A 314 15.25 33.07 -30.52
CA VAL A 314 15.97 32.30 -31.55
C VAL A 314 15.55 32.72 -32.95
N ASP A 315 14.25 32.89 -33.21
CA ASP A 315 13.73 33.38 -34.50
C ASP A 315 14.12 34.86 -34.75
N GLY A 316 14.25 35.66 -33.69
CA GLY A 316 14.73 37.03 -33.75
C GLY A 316 16.23 37.10 -34.06
N LEU A 317 17.03 36.24 -33.43
CA LEU A 317 18.47 36.10 -33.70
C LEU A 317 18.73 35.55 -35.10
N ALA A 318 17.95 34.56 -35.55
CA ALA A 318 18.05 34.04 -36.91
C ALA A 318 17.72 35.12 -37.96
N ARG A 319 16.67 35.91 -37.74
CA ARG A 319 16.33 37.06 -38.60
C ARG A 319 17.40 38.16 -38.55
N GLY A 320 17.96 38.44 -37.38
CA GLY A 320 19.08 39.36 -37.21
C GLY A 320 20.32 38.89 -37.97
N TYR A 321 20.65 37.60 -37.89
CA TYR A 321 21.79 37.01 -38.59
C TYR A 321 21.66 37.11 -40.11
N VAL A 322 20.45 36.89 -40.65
CA VAL A 322 20.15 37.06 -42.08
C VAL A 322 20.30 38.53 -42.51
N LEU A 323 19.81 39.47 -41.72
CA LEU A 323 19.98 40.92 -41.99
C LEU A 323 21.44 41.36 -41.94
N PHE A 324 22.23 40.82 -41.00
CA PHE A 324 23.67 41.10 -40.93
C PHE A 324 24.46 40.44 -42.06
N SER A 325 24.10 39.22 -42.49
CA SER A 325 24.74 38.56 -43.63
C SER A 325 24.44 39.26 -44.96
N ASP A 326 23.23 39.79 -45.12
CA ASP A 326 22.87 40.56 -46.32
C ASP A 326 23.57 41.92 -46.35
N GLN A 327 23.78 42.58 -45.21
CA GLN A 327 24.59 43.81 -45.13
C GLN A 327 26.08 43.58 -45.37
N LEU A 328 26.62 42.40 -45.03
CA LEU A 328 28.00 42.02 -45.32
C LEU A 328 28.20 41.67 -46.81
N ASN A 329 27.22 41.04 -47.46
CA ASN A 329 27.25 40.78 -48.91
C ASN A 329 27.14 42.05 -49.75
N VAL A 330 26.44 43.09 -49.28
CA VAL A 330 26.39 44.40 -49.98
C VAL A 330 27.71 45.18 -49.82
N LYS A 331 28.50 44.95 -48.77
CA LYS A 331 29.81 45.61 -48.59
C LYS A 331 30.99 44.90 -49.26
N GLN A 332 30.83 43.66 -49.74
CA GLN A 332 31.86 42.94 -50.49
C GLN A 332 31.74 43.09 -52.01
N SER A 333 30.78 43.90 -52.50
CA SER A 333 30.62 44.20 -53.93
C SER A 333 30.84 45.69 -54.25
N ILE A 334 31.95 46.28 -53.77
CA ILE A 334 32.66 47.35 -54.49
C ILE A 334 34.16 47.20 -54.19
N ASN A 335 34.91 46.92 -55.26
CA ASN A 335 36.37 46.92 -55.48
C ASN A 335 37.21 45.78 -54.90
#